data_AF-A0A5N6PI42-F1
#
_entry.id   AF-A0A5N6PI42-F1
#
_cell.length_a   1.000
_cell.length_b   1.000
_cell.length_c   1.000
_cell.angle_alpha   90.00
_cell.angle_beta   90.00
_cell.angle_gamma   90.00
#
_symmetry.space_group_name_H-M   'P 1'
#
loop_
_entity.id
_entity.type
_entity.pdbx_description
1 polymer ?
#
loop_
_entity_poly.entity_id
_entity_poly.type
_entity_poly.pdbx_seq_one_letter_code
_entity_poly.pdbx_strand_id
1 'polypeptide(L)'
;MFDESDNCYDLIEVEGIEFRPLEKVEHKDENQTISDSDAYCEEKFPTDYEDIMKWSTDIMQWTTKNEAYSIIRKGFLIDDGEKWFSLDKNGKKCHMLSAAYIESWNEDQLSLSGSRFKEATLLSLSRFTIHCGIRSNLLSPQTTYATYLVYKYLPENQSRFEGPVEVSETFGSDHNHWYIYLVSPTTPVIRPNANQNTHNPVYRPKIKGIPQQRNDGWMEVQIWEFQTAATIEMIHMNLQLTPCGATRFVGLVIQGFEVRPI
;
A
#
# COMPACT_ATOMS: atom_id res chain seq x y z
N MET A 1 -41.67 -23.27 11.22
CA MET A 1 -40.38 -23.30 10.52
C MET A 1 -39.97 -21.85 10.42
N PHE A 2 -39.32 -21.35 11.47
CA PHE A 2 -38.77 -20.00 11.51
C PHE A 2 -37.30 -20.16 11.20
N ASP A 3 -36.88 -19.59 10.08
CA ASP A 3 -35.50 -19.54 9.63
C ASP A 3 -34.85 -18.39 10.42
N GLU A 4 -34.10 -18.76 11.46
CA GLU A 4 -33.28 -17.83 12.23
C GLU A 4 -32.13 -17.37 11.33
N SER A 5 -32.29 -16.20 10.73
CA SER A 5 -31.16 -15.47 10.17
C SER A 5 -30.19 -15.18 11.31
N ASP A 6 -29.07 -15.89 11.36
CA ASP A 6 -27.88 -15.58 12.16
C ASP A 6 -27.37 -14.18 11.77
N ASN A 7 -28.01 -13.15 12.30
CA ASN A 7 -27.44 -11.82 12.35
C ASN A 7 -26.41 -11.85 13.46
N CYS A 8 -25.17 -12.14 13.07
CA CYS A 8 -24.00 -11.93 13.91
C CYS A 8 -23.86 -10.42 14.16
N TYR A 9 -24.53 -9.93 15.19
CA TYR A 9 -24.13 -8.69 15.82
C TYR A 9 -22.91 -9.03 16.66
N ASP A 10 -21.71 -8.75 16.14
CA ASP A 10 -20.53 -8.67 16.99
C ASP A 10 -20.83 -7.61 18.06
N LEU A 11 -21.07 -8.08 19.29
CA LEU A 11 -21.21 -7.19 20.44
C LEU A 11 -19.87 -6.48 20.63
N ILE A 12 -19.85 -5.18 20.35
CA ILE A 12 -18.71 -4.33 20.71
C ILE A 12 -18.80 -4.07 22.22
N GLU A 13 -17.98 -4.76 23.00
CA GLU A 13 -17.74 -4.44 24.40
C GLU A 13 -16.62 -3.37 24.48
N VAL A 14 -16.99 -2.15 24.86
CA VAL A 14 -16.06 -1.04 25.03
C VAL A 14 -15.77 -0.84 26.52
N GLU A 15 -14.53 -1.13 26.94
CA GLU A 15 -14.08 -0.90 28.33
C GLU A 15 -13.92 0.61 28.65
N GLY A 16 -13.56 1.42 27.65
CA GLY A 16 -13.42 2.87 27.77
C GLY A 16 -12.80 3.50 26.53
N ILE A 17 -12.79 4.83 26.47
CA ILE A 17 -12.14 5.61 25.41
C ILE A 17 -10.95 6.36 26.03
N GLU A 18 -9.72 5.99 25.64
CA GLU A 18 -8.50 6.69 26.05
C GLU A 18 -8.18 7.82 25.06
N PHE A 19 -8.07 9.05 25.57
CA PHE A 19 -7.60 10.18 24.78
C PHE A 19 -6.10 10.31 24.91
N ARG A 20 -5.37 10.00 23.83
CA ARG A 20 -3.92 10.26 23.76
C ARG A 20 -3.67 11.64 23.14
N PRO A 21 -2.87 12.51 23.76
CA PRO A 21 -2.53 13.80 23.18
C PRO A 21 -1.81 13.58 21.85
N LEU A 22 -2.22 14.33 20.83
CA LEU A 22 -1.43 14.45 19.61
C LEU A 22 -0.10 15.10 19.98
N GLU A 23 1.03 14.44 19.65
CA GLU A 23 2.34 15.06 19.79
C GLU A 23 2.32 16.39 19.04
N LYS A 24 2.64 17.47 19.77
CA LYS A 24 2.90 18.77 19.13
C LYS A 24 4.20 18.63 18.37
N VAL A 25 4.12 18.38 17.07
CA VAL A 25 5.26 18.56 16.19
C VAL A 25 5.47 20.07 16.10
N GLU A 26 6.50 20.57 16.80
CA GLU A 26 6.93 21.95 16.65
C GLU A 26 7.24 22.22 15.18
N HIS A 27 6.73 23.33 14.65
CA HIS A 27 7.05 23.80 13.32
C HIS A 27 8.55 24.09 13.23
N LYS A 28 9.32 23.13 12.73
CA LYS A 28 10.60 23.44 12.11
C LYS A 28 10.30 23.89 10.69
N ASP A 29 10.41 25.20 10.50
CA ASP A 29 10.43 25.83 9.18
C ASP A 29 11.75 25.43 8.49
N GLU A 30 11.81 24.21 7.95
CA GLU A 30 12.93 23.74 7.14
C GLU A 30 12.77 24.25 5.71
N ASN A 31 12.89 25.58 5.55
CA ASN A 31 13.50 26.12 4.34
C ASN A 31 15.02 25.85 4.39
N GLN A 32 15.39 24.57 4.33
CA GLN A 32 16.71 24.20 3.86
C GLN A 32 16.62 24.15 2.34
N THR A 33 17.15 25.19 1.72
CA THR A 33 17.66 25.09 0.35
C THR A 33 18.48 23.83 0.23
N ILE A 34 17.97 22.87 -0.54
CA ILE A 34 18.71 21.71 -0.98
C ILE A 34 19.90 22.25 -1.77
N SER A 35 21.07 22.22 -1.15
CA SER A 35 22.32 22.36 -1.87
C SER A 35 22.51 21.04 -2.61
N ASP A 36 22.33 21.06 -3.93
CA ASP A 36 22.75 20.00 -4.84
C ASP A 36 24.27 19.87 -4.73
N SER A 37 24.76 19.07 -3.77
CA SER A 37 26.13 18.59 -3.79
C SER A 37 26.09 17.10 -4.07
N ASP A 38 26.53 16.75 -5.28
CA ASP A 38 26.71 15.39 -5.81
C ASP A 38 27.81 14.61 -5.08
N ALA A 39 27.78 14.57 -3.75
CA ALA A 39 28.53 13.59 -2.96
C ALA A 39 27.73 12.28 -2.95
N TYR A 40 27.52 11.72 -4.14
CA TYR A 40 26.81 10.46 -4.36
C TYR A 40 27.64 9.32 -3.76
N CYS A 41 27.15 8.85 -2.62
CA CYS A 41 27.69 7.80 -1.77
C CYS A 41 28.09 6.54 -2.56
N GLU A 42 29.38 6.36 -2.85
CA GLU A 42 29.91 5.12 -3.46
C GLU A 42 29.68 3.86 -2.61
N GLU A 43 29.33 4.02 -1.33
CA GLU A 43 29.19 2.92 -0.35
C GLU A 43 27.81 2.22 -0.32
N LYS A 44 26.80 2.63 -1.09
CA LYS A 44 25.41 2.08 -0.98
C LYS A 44 24.87 1.40 -2.23
N PHE A 45 25.75 0.79 -2.99
CA PHE A 45 25.43 0.11 -4.23
C PHE A 45 25.16 -1.37 -3.97
N PRO A 46 23.91 -1.88 -4.14
CA PRO A 46 23.66 -3.32 -4.13
C PRO A 46 24.61 -4.04 -5.06
N THR A 47 25.43 -4.93 -4.52
CA THR A 47 26.45 -5.67 -5.29
C THR A 47 25.84 -6.55 -6.38
N ASP A 48 24.53 -6.82 -6.30
CA ASP A 48 23.73 -7.62 -7.22
C ASP A 48 23.03 -6.78 -8.33
N TYR A 49 23.40 -5.51 -8.56
CA TYR A 49 22.72 -4.65 -9.53
C TYR A 49 22.70 -5.22 -10.97
N GLU A 50 23.78 -5.87 -11.41
CA GLU A 50 23.83 -6.49 -12.75
C GLU A 50 22.82 -7.63 -12.89
N ASP A 51 22.61 -8.40 -11.83
CA ASP A 51 21.63 -9.49 -11.82
C ASP A 51 20.20 -8.95 -11.71
N ILE A 52 20.00 -7.88 -10.95
CA ILE A 52 18.71 -7.16 -10.88
C ILE A 52 18.33 -6.63 -12.27
N MET A 53 19.29 -6.05 -13.01
CA MET A 53 19.01 -5.50 -14.35
C MET A 53 18.60 -6.56 -15.36
N LYS A 54 19.01 -7.82 -15.18
CA LYS A 54 18.57 -8.95 -16.03
C LYS A 54 17.10 -9.32 -15.84
N TRP A 55 16.44 -8.84 -14.79
CA TRP A 55 15.01 -9.09 -14.56
C TRP A 55 14.11 -8.21 -15.42
N SER A 56 14.65 -7.15 -16.02
CA SER A 56 13.90 -6.22 -16.85
C SER A 56 13.28 -6.94 -18.05
N THR A 57 12.00 -6.65 -18.32
CA THR A 57 11.32 -7.08 -19.55
C THR A 57 11.77 -6.31 -20.78
N ASP A 58 12.27 -5.08 -20.57
CA ASP A 58 12.79 -4.23 -21.63
C ASP A 58 14.31 -4.33 -21.73
N ILE A 59 14.84 -4.16 -22.95
CA ILE A 59 16.28 -4.02 -23.17
C ILE A 59 16.70 -2.65 -22.62
N MET A 60 17.18 -2.61 -21.39
CA MET A 60 17.72 -1.40 -20.78
C MET A 60 19.20 -1.25 -21.14
N GLN A 61 19.52 -0.24 -21.94
CA GLN A 61 20.90 0.15 -22.19
C GLN A 61 21.37 1.08 -21.06
N TRP A 62 22.44 0.69 -20.38
CA TRP A 62 23.16 1.50 -19.40
C TRP A 62 24.65 1.37 -19.69
N THR A 63 25.39 2.47 -19.55
CA THR A 63 26.82 2.53 -19.85
C THR A 63 27.66 2.67 -18.59
N THR A 64 27.06 3.18 -17.52
CA THR A 64 27.71 3.37 -16.23
C THR A 64 26.92 2.72 -15.09
N LYS A 65 27.64 2.39 -14.01
CA LYS A 65 27.05 1.92 -12.76
C LYS A 65 26.00 2.91 -12.23
N ASN A 66 26.29 4.22 -12.27
CA ASN A 66 25.39 5.26 -11.77
C ASN A 66 24.07 5.33 -12.56
N GLU A 67 24.13 5.18 -13.88
CA GLU A 67 22.93 5.10 -14.73
C GLU A 67 22.06 3.91 -14.35
N ALA A 68 22.66 2.72 -14.19
CA ALA A 68 21.94 1.53 -13.74
C ALA A 68 21.25 1.76 -12.39
N TYR A 69 21.92 2.39 -11.42
CA TYR A 69 21.28 2.72 -10.15
C TYR A 69 20.14 3.73 -10.25
N SER A 70 20.31 4.77 -11.06
CA SER A 70 19.24 5.75 -11.30
C SER A 70 18.00 5.08 -11.89
N ILE A 71 18.21 4.15 -12.83
CA ILE A 71 17.16 3.34 -13.44
C ILE A 71 16.47 2.47 -12.37
N ILE A 72 17.24 1.70 -11.59
CA ILE A 72 16.69 0.80 -10.58
C ILE A 72 15.93 1.59 -9.50
N ARG A 73 16.43 2.74 -9.06
CA ARG A 73 15.74 3.60 -8.08
C ARG A 73 14.41 4.15 -8.61
N LYS A 74 14.37 4.55 -9.88
CA LYS A 74 13.12 4.96 -10.54
C LYS A 74 12.16 3.78 -10.68
N GLY A 75 12.72 2.61 -10.92
CA GLY A 75 12.05 1.33 -11.08
C GLY A 75 11.71 1.01 -12.53
N PHE A 76 11.40 -0.26 -12.76
CA PHE A 76 11.13 -0.83 -14.07
C PHE A 76 10.26 -2.10 -13.94
N LEU A 77 9.70 -2.53 -15.07
CA LEU A 77 8.86 -3.73 -15.14
C LEU A 77 9.71 -5.01 -15.19
N ILE A 78 9.25 -6.02 -14.47
CA ILE A 78 9.80 -7.38 -14.43
C ILE A 78 8.66 -8.39 -14.58
N ASP A 79 9.01 -9.67 -14.72
CA ASP A 79 8.04 -10.78 -14.84
C ASP A 79 6.95 -10.48 -15.87
N ASP A 80 7.35 -10.27 -17.13
CA ASP A 80 6.46 -9.97 -18.26
C ASP A 80 5.49 -8.78 -18.06
N GLY A 81 5.87 -7.83 -17.19
CA GLY A 81 5.12 -6.61 -16.93
C GLY A 81 4.12 -6.73 -15.78
N GLU A 82 4.13 -7.86 -15.07
CA GLU A 82 3.22 -8.14 -13.95
C GLU A 82 3.69 -7.46 -12.66
N LYS A 83 4.98 -7.14 -12.56
CA LYS A 83 5.56 -6.57 -11.33
C LYS A 83 6.46 -5.39 -11.67
N TRP A 84 6.45 -4.39 -10.81
CA TRP A 84 7.31 -3.22 -10.90
C TRP A 84 8.35 -3.29 -9.80
N PHE A 85 9.63 -3.37 -10.15
CA PHE A 85 10.73 -3.43 -9.19
C PHE A 85 11.36 -2.06 -9.00
N SER A 86 11.82 -1.75 -7.77
CA SER A 86 12.62 -0.55 -7.49
C SER A 86 13.45 -0.70 -6.22
N LEU A 87 14.28 0.30 -5.91
CA LEU A 87 14.99 0.42 -4.65
C LEU A 87 14.53 1.66 -3.88
N ASP A 88 14.41 1.53 -2.55
CA ASP A 88 14.17 2.67 -1.67
C ASP A 88 15.42 3.57 -1.56
N LYS A 89 15.28 4.67 -0.79
CA LYS A 89 16.38 5.61 -0.53
C LYS A 89 17.61 4.98 0.13
N ASN A 90 17.43 3.86 0.84
CA ASN A 90 18.46 3.10 1.54
C ASN A 90 19.03 1.94 0.70
N GLY A 91 18.57 1.76 -0.54
CA GLY A 91 18.99 0.65 -1.40
C GLY A 91 18.33 -0.69 -1.06
N LYS A 92 17.21 -0.67 -0.32
CA LYS A 92 16.41 -1.84 -0.01
C LYS A 92 15.38 -2.09 -1.12
N LYS A 93 15.19 -3.37 -1.45
CA LYS A 93 14.29 -3.83 -2.53
C LYS A 93 12.85 -3.45 -2.23
N CYS A 94 12.18 -2.91 -3.24
CA CYS A 94 10.75 -2.64 -3.26
C CYS A 94 10.16 -3.28 -4.51
N HIS A 95 8.92 -3.74 -4.43
CA HIS A 95 8.23 -4.18 -5.64
C HIS A 95 6.73 -3.94 -5.53
N MET A 96 6.09 -3.77 -6.66
CA MET A 96 4.64 -3.68 -6.76
C MET A 96 4.14 -4.82 -7.63
N LEU A 97 3.07 -5.48 -7.19
CA LEU A 97 2.37 -6.52 -7.93
C LEU A 97 1.17 -5.89 -8.64
N SER A 98 1.00 -6.15 -9.93
CA SER A 98 -0.18 -5.70 -10.66
C SER A 98 -1.45 -6.38 -10.15
N ALA A 99 -2.52 -5.61 -9.98
CA ALA A 99 -3.84 -6.15 -9.65
C ALA A 99 -4.38 -7.08 -10.75
N ALA A 100 -4.05 -6.79 -12.02
CA ALA A 100 -4.49 -7.59 -13.17
C ALA A 100 -3.89 -9.01 -13.17
N TYR A 101 -2.78 -9.21 -12.45
CA TYR A 101 -2.12 -10.51 -12.35
C TYR A 101 -2.65 -11.37 -11.19
N ILE A 102 -3.48 -10.81 -10.31
CA ILE A 102 -4.06 -11.61 -9.23
C ILE A 102 -5.19 -12.46 -9.83
N GLU A 103 -4.86 -13.71 -10.14
CA GLU A 103 -5.71 -14.69 -10.85
C GLU A 103 -7.12 -14.88 -10.24
N SER A 104 -7.35 -14.47 -8.99
CA SER A 104 -8.65 -14.58 -8.33
C SER A 104 -9.68 -13.52 -8.78
N TRP A 105 -9.30 -12.52 -9.58
CA TRP A 105 -10.16 -11.39 -9.95
C TRP A 105 -10.52 -11.47 -11.45
N ASN A 106 -11.56 -12.24 -11.79
CA ASN A 106 -12.15 -12.26 -13.14
C ASN A 106 -12.95 -10.96 -13.39
N GLU A 107 -12.27 -9.83 -13.43
CA GLU A 107 -12.85 -8.50 -13.42
C GLU A 107 -12.41 -7.65 -14.62
N ASP A 108 -13.16 -6.58 -14.88
CA ASP A 108 -12.89 -5.68 -15.99
C ASP A 108 -11.52 -4.99 -15.81
N GLN A 109 -10.65 -5.19 -16.79
CA GLN A 109 -9.35 -4.54 -16.87
C GLN A 109 -9.47 -3.17 -17.55
N LEU A 110 -8.91 -2.15 -16.92
CA LEU A 110 -8.91 -0.78 -17.41
C LEU A 110 -7.49 -0.32 -17.74
N SER A 111 -7.28 0.15 -18.97
CA SER A 111 -6.07 0.90 -19.31
C SER A 111 -6.20 2.35 -18.80
N LEU A 112 -5.38 2.73 -17.83
CA LEU A 112 -5.42 4.04 -17.20
C LEU A 112 -4.11 4.80 -17.40
N SER A 113 -4.22 6.05 -17.86
CA SER A 113 -3.07 6.96 -17.93
C SER A 113 -2.49 7.21 -16.54
N GLY A 114 -1.16 7.11 -16.42
CA GLY A 114 -0.47 7.27 -15.13
C GLY A 114 -0.47 6.00 -14.27
N SER A 115 -0.85 4.84 -14.82
CA SER A 115 -0.56 3.56 -14.19
C SER A 115 0.88 3.11 -14.46
N ARG A 116 1.53 2.43 -13.49
CA ARG A 116 2.80 1.73 -13.69
C ARG A 116 2.64 0.46 -14.53
N PHE A 117 1.44 -0.11 -14.55
CA PHE A 117 1.07 -1.29 -15.32
C PHE A 117 0.18 -0.92 -16.49
N LYS A 118 0.17 -1.76 -17.53
CA LYS A 118 -0.68 -1.59 -18.71
C LYS A 118 -2.18 -1.52 -18.36
N GLU A 119 -2.58 -2.32 -17.37
CA GLU A 119 -3.96 -2.50 -16.93
C GLU A 119 -4.05 -2.35 -15.41
N ALA A 120 -5.19 -1.86 -14.92
CA ALA A 120 -5.61 -1.88 -13.53
C ALA A 120 -6.98 -2.57 -13.44
N THR A 121 -7.35 -3.10 -12.28
CA THR A 121 -8.58 -3.90 -12.14
C THR A 121 -9.71 -3.09 -11.52
N LEU A 122 -10.86 -3.01 -12.19
CA LEU A 122 -12.09 -2.45 -11.64
C LEU A 122 -12.83 -3.53 -10.84
N LEU A 123 -12.98 -3.33 -9.53
CA LEU A 123 -13.70 -4.27 -8.69
C LEU A 123 -15.20 -3.96 -8.60
N SER A 124 -16.00 -5.02 -8.74
CA SER A 124 -17.42 -5.07 -8.43
C SER A 124 -17.76 -6.32 -7.59
N LEU A 125 -16.96 -6.63 -6.58
CA LEU A 125 -17.12 -7.81 -5.72
C LEU A 125 -17.63 -7.49 -4.30
N SER A 126 -18.32 -8.45 -3.68
CA SER A 126 -18.72 -8.39 -2.26
C SER A 126 -17.53 -8.43 -1.30
N ARG A 127 -16.43 -9.07 -1.73
CA ARG A 127 -15.13 -9.16 -1.07
C ARG A 127 -14.10 -9.60 -2.11
N PHE A 128 -12.82 -9.40 -1.84
CA PHE A 128 -11.76 -9.93 -2.70
C PHE A 128 -10.61 -10.50 -1.89
N THR A 129 -9.93 -11.50 -2.45
CA THR A 129 -8.77 -12.13 -1.83
C THR A 129 -7.50 -11.85 -2.60
N ILE A 130 -6.40 -11.73 -1.86
CA ILE A 130 -5.05 -11.55 -2.37
C ILE A 130 -4.30 -12.82 -1.99
N HIS A 131 -3.99 -13.65 -2.98
CA HIS A 131 -3.15 -14.84 -2.81
C HIS A 131 -1.88 -14.63 -3.64
N CYS A 132 -0.75 -14.43 -2.98
CA CYS A 132 0.51 -14.19 -3.67
C CYS A 132 1.71 -14.76 -2.91
N GLY A 133 2.57 -15.49 -3.63
CA GLY A 133 3.91 -15.86 -3.17
C GLY A 133 4.94 -14.80 -3.55
N ILE A 134 5.56 -14.17 -2.55
CA ILE A 134 6.62 -13.19 -2.72
C ILE A 134 7.96 -13.94 -2.71
N ARG A 135 8.64 -13.93 -3.86
CA ARG A 135 9.95 -14.56 -4.03
C ARG A 135 11.01 -13.86 -3.16
N SER A 136 11.86 -14.66 -2.54
CA SER A 136 12.92 -14.16 -1.64
C SER A 136 13.89 -13.18 -2.29
N ASN A 137 14.17 -13.33 -3.59
CA ASN A 137 15.07 -12.43 -4.34
C ASN A 137 14.52 -11.00 -4.49
N LEU A 138 13.19 -10.82 -4.38
CA LEU A 138 12.52 -9.51 -4.41
C LEU A 138 12.53 -8.81 -3.04
N LEU A 139 13.11 -9.45 -2.02
CA LEU A 139 13.15 -8.97 -0.65
C LEU A 139 14.59 -8.77 -0.18
N SER A 140 14.74 -7.84 0.76
CA SER A 140 15.99 -7.62 1.49
C SER A 140 15.94 -8.36 2.82
N PRO A 141 17.04 -8.99 3.27
CA PRO A 141 17.06 -9.73 4.53
C PRO A 141 16.98 -8.78 5.73
N GLN A 142 16.51 -9.30 6.87
CA GLN A 142 16.42 -8.58 8.15
C GLN A 142 15.76 -7.19 8.01
N THR A 143 14.65 -7.14 7.27
CA THR A 143 13.97 -5.89 6.93
C THR A 143 12.48 -6.06 7.22
N THR A 144 11.89 -5.07 7.89
CA THR A 144 10.44 -4.99 8.07
C THR A 144 9.83 -4.43 6.80
N TYR A 145 8.85 -5.12 6.26
CA TYR A 145 8.09 -4.70 5.08
C TYR A 145 6.66 -4.41 5.45
N ALA A 146 6.08 -3.44 4.75
CA ALA A 146 4.64 -3.26 4.70
C ALA A 146 4.14 -3.41 3.27
N THR A 147 2.95 -3.99 3.12
CA THR A 147 2.22 -4.04 1.85
C THR A 147 1.17 -2.96 1.84
N TYR A 148 1.12 -2.19 0.75
CA TYR A 148 0.18 -1.11 0.52
C TYR A 148 -0.73 -1.47 -0.65
N LEU A 149 -2.05 -1.39 -0.44
CA LEU A 149 -3.02 -1.41 -1.52
C LEU A 149 -2.97 -0.04 -2.23
N VAL A 150 -2.76 -0.02 -3.54
CA VAL A 150 -2.74 1.20 -4.36
C VAL A 150 -3.94 1.24 -5.28
N TYR A 151 -4.79 2.26 -5.14
CA TYR A 151 -6.12 2.29 -5.73
C TYR A 151 -6.65 3.70 -5.99
N LYS A 152 -7.76 3.78 -6.73
CA LYS A 152 -8.58 4.98 -6.96
C LYS A 152 -10.04 4.60 -6.91
N TYR A 153 -10.90 5.59 -6.64
CA TYR A 153 -12.33 5.47 -6.93
C TYR A 153 -12.64 6.16 -8.25
N LEU A 154 -13.51 5.54 -9.06
CA LEU A 154 -14.14 6.24 -10.18
C LEU A 154 -14.84 7.51 -9.66
N PRO A 155 -14.75 8.65 -10.38
CA PRO A 155 -15.28 9.94 -9.92
C PRO A 155 -16.74 9.87 -9.43
N GLU A 156 -17.60 9.11 -10.11
CA GLU A 156 -19.01 8.93 -9.74
C GLU A 156 -19.25 8.16 -8.42
N ASN A 157 -18.23 7.50 -7.88
CA ASN A 157 -18.34 6.59 -6.74
C ASN A 157 -17.54 7.02 -5.51
N GLN A 158 -16.83 8.16 -5.57
CA GLN A 158 -15.96 8.62 -4.48
C GLN A 158 -16.67 8.84 -3.13
N SER A 159 -17.99 9.07 -3.13
CA SER A 159 -18.80 9.30 -1.93
C SER A 159 -19.65 8.10 -1.50
N ARG A 160 -19.48 6.92 -2.11
CA ARG A 160 -20.41 5.79 -1.91
C ARG A 160 -20.05 4.86 -0.75
N PHE A 161 -18.79 4.88 -0.29
CA PHE A 161 -18.33 4.01 0.78
C PHE A 161 -17.32 4.71 1.67
N GLU A 162 -17.72 5.02 2.90
CA GLU A 162 -16.88 5.63 3.94
C GLU A 162 -16.64 4.67 5.13
N GLY A 163 -17.19 3.45 5.05
CA GLY A 163 -17.08 2.45 6.09
C GLY A 163 -15.67 1.85 6.20
N PRO A 164 -15.35 1.20 7.34
CA PRO A 164 -14.14 0.42 7.45
C PRO A 164 -14.21 -0.81 6.54
N VAL A 165 -13.04 -1.30 6.14
CA VAL A 165 -12.84 -2.57 5.45
C VAL A 165 -12.11 -3.48 6.41
N GLU A 166 -12.70 -4.63 6.67
CA GLU A 166 -12.03 -5.71 7.40
C GLU A 166 -11.00 -6.34 6.47
N VAL A 167 -9.77 -6.49 6.96
CA VAL A 167 -8.70 -7.27 6.36
C VAL A 167 -8.45 -8.46 7.27
N SER A 168 -8.53 -9.68 6.74
CA SER A 168 -8.28 -10.91 7.49
C SER A 168 -7.28 -11.82 6.78
N GLU A 169 -6.43 -12.50 7.55
CA GLU A 169 -5.56 -13.54 7.04
C GLU A 169 -6.35 -14.84 6.81
N THR A 170 -6.27 -15.40 5.60
CA THR A 170 -7.08 -16.58 5.24
C THR A 170 -6.38 -17.91 5.50
N PHE A 171 -5.13 -17.90 5.97
CA PHE A 171 -4.34 -19.10 6.28
C PHE A 171 -3.62 -18.93 7.62
N GLY A 172 -3.71 -19.94 8.48
CA GLY A 172 -3.15 -19.94 9.84
C GLY A 172 -4.15 -20.50 10.86
N SER A 173 -3.68 -20.89 12.04
CA SER A 173 -4.56 -21.26 13.17
C SER A 173 -5.15 -20.04 13.88
N ASP A 174 -4.53 -18.88 13.70
CA ASP A 174 -4.91 -17.63 14.36
C ASP A 174 -5.62 -16.74 13.33
N HIS A 175 -6.90 -16.48 13.55
CA HIS A 175 -7.72 -15.61 12.69
C HIS A 175 -7.39 -14.14 12.97
N ASN A 176 -6.23 -13.70 12.50
CA ASN A 176 -5.84 -12.31 12.64
C ASN A 176 -6.64 -11.45 11.65
N HIS A 177 -7.30 -10.42 12.17
CA HIS A 177 -8.02 -9.44 11.37
C HIS A 177 -7.83 -8.04 11.93
N TRP A 178 -7.89 -7.04 11.05
CA TRP A 178 -7.80 -5.62 11.41
C TRP A 178 -8.63 -4.80 10.43
N TYR A 179 -8.82 -3.53 10.75
CA TYR A 179 -9.65 -2.63 9.96
C TYR A 179 -8.81 -1.55 9.29
N ILE A 180 -9.12 -1.28 8.03
CA ILE A 180 -8.57 -0.17 7.25
C ILE A 180 -9.71 0.71 6.75
N TYR A 181 -9.37 1.87 6.21
CA TYR A 181 -10.28 2.74 5.50
C TYR A 181 -9.80 2.95 4.07
N LEU A 182 -10.75 3.00 3.12
CA LEU A 182 -10.46 3.38 1.73
C LEU A 182 -10.80 4.85 1.43
N VAL A 183 -11.53 5.50 2.34
CA VAL A 183 -11.77 6.94 2.35
C VAL A 183 -11.42 7.44 3.74
N SER A 184 -10.62 8.49 3.83
CA SER A 184 -10.23 9.02 5.14
C SER A 184 -11.47 9.43 5.92
N PRO A 185 -11.71 8.87 7.13
CA PRO A 185 -12.84 9.28 7.93
C PRO A 185 -12.67 10.75 8.35
N THR A 186 -13.76 11.51 8.30
CA THR A 186 -13.81 12.86 8.85
C THR A 186 -13.64 12.74 10.36
N THR A 187 -12.46 13.10 10.90
CA THR A 187 -12.23 13.05 12.34
C THR A 187 -12.96 14.24 12.99
N PRO A 188 -13.98 14.01 13.84
CA PRO A 188 -14.58 15.10 14.58
C PRO A 188 -13.55 15.63 15.58
N VAL A 189 -13.02 16.83 15.34
CA VAL A 189 -12.12 17.49 16.28
C VAL A 189 -12.97 18.09 17.39
N ILE A 190 -13.01 17.45 18.55
CA ILE A 190 -13.65 18.02 19.75
C ILE A 190 -12.76 19.17 20.24
N ARG A 191 -13.11 20.40 19.88
CA ARG A 191 -12.44 21.62 20.36
C ARG A 191 -13.24 22.20 21.54
N PRO A 192 -12.58 22.79 22.55
CA PRO A 192 -13.28 23.54 23.60
C PRO A 192 -14.12 24.71 23.06
N ASN A 193 -13.74 25.26 21.89
CA ASN A 193 -14.36 26.45 21.30
C ASN A 193 -14.69 26.23 19.81
N ALA A 194 -15.94 26.45 19.43
CA ALA A 194 -16.48 26.21 18.08
C ALA A 194 -16.00 27.19 16.98
N ASN A 195 -15.25 28.24 17.33
CA ASN A 195 -15.10 29.42 16.47
C ASN A 195 -13.71 29.62 15.84
N GLN A 196 -12.78 28.68 16.00
CA GLN A 196 -11.47 28.77 15.36
C GLN A 196 -11.36 27.74 14.24
N ASN A 197 -11.73 28.15 13.03
CA ASN A 197 -11.58 27.39 11.79
C ASN A 197 -10.17 27.57 11.22
N THR A 198 -9.19 26.93 11.85
CA THR A 198 -7.90 26.63 11.23
C THR A 198 -7.90 25.14 10.89
N HIS A 199 -8.55 24.81 9.77
CA HIS A 199 -8.50 23.48 9.18
C HIS A 199 -7.19 23.35 8.41
N ASN A 200 -6.12 22.90 9.07
CA ASN A 200 -4.97 22.36 8.37
C ASN A 200 -5.05 20.83 8.47
N PRO A 201 -5.49 20.13 7.40
CA PRO A 201 -5.49 18.66 7.35
C PRO A 201 -4.06 18.11 7.21
N VAL A 202 -3.05 18.97 7.30
CA VAL A 202 -1.68 18.75 6.82
C VAL A 202 -0.90 17.75 7.67
N TYR A 203 -1.27 17.52 8.93
CA TYR A 203 -0.58 16.57 9.80
C TYR A 203 -1.55 15.66 10.54
N ARG A 204 -2.09 14.66 9.83
CA ARG A 204 -2.61 13.46 10.48
C ARG A 204 -1.41 12.57 10.84
N PRO A 205 -1.31 12.04 12.08
CA PRO A 205 -0.32 11.01 12.38
C PRO A 205 -0.43 9.86 11.38
N LYS A 206 0.69 9.21 11.04
CA LYS A 206 0.68 8.02 10.17
C LYS A 206 0.04 6.85 10.91
N ILE A 207 -1.29 6.87 11.01
CA ILE A 207 -2.09 5.80 11.60
C ILE A 207 -2.16 4.67 10.57
N LYS A 208 -1.79 3.45 10.97
CA LYS A 208 -1.92 2.25 10.13
C LYS A 208 -3.39 2.09 9.71
N GLY A 209 -3.62 1.68 8.47
CA GLY A 209 -4.98 1.50 7.93
C GLY A 209 -5.73 2.78 7.54
N ILE A 210 -5.11 3.97 7.59
CA ILE A 210 -5.70 5.19 7.03
C ILE A 210 -5.11 5.48 5.65
N PRO A 211 -5.93 5.80 4.63
CA PRO A 211 -5.45 5.99 3.28
C PRO A 211 -4.77 7.35 3.10
N GLN A 212 -3.74 7.39 2.25
CA GLN A 212 -2.97 8.57 1.92
C GLN A 212 -2.92 8.78 0.41
N GLN A 213 -2.92 10.04 -0.03
CA GLN A 213 -2.77 10.38 -1.43
C GLN A 213 -1.28 10.39 -1.79
N ARG A 214 -0.95 9.76 -2.91
CA ARG A 214 0.39 9.71 -3.50
C ARG A 214 0.60 10.87 -4.47
N ASN A 215 1.87 11.16 -4.76
CA ASN A 215 2.26 12.20 -5.72
C ASN A 215 1.83 11.90 -7.17
N ASP A 216 1.60 10.62 -7.51
CA ASP A 216 1.06 10.16 -8.80
C ASP A 216 -0.49 10.23 -8.86
N GLY A 217 -1.12 10.77 -7.82
CA GLY A 217 -2.56 10.95 -7.70
C GLY A 217 -3.33 9.69 -7.32
N TRP A 218 -2.67 8.53 -7.15
CA TRP A 218 -3.28 7.34 -6.58
C TRP A 218 -3.44 7.46 -5.05
N MET A 219 -4.34 6.68 -4.48
CA MET A 219 -4.44 6.48 -3.04
C MET A 219 -3.64 5.24 -2.65
N GLU A 220 -3.08 5.23 -1.45
CA GLU A 220 -2.50 4.03 -0.85
C GLU A 220 -2.95 3.86 0.60
N VAL A 221 -3.08 2.60 1.03
CA VAL A 221 -3.32 2.26 2.44
C VAL A 221 -2.53 1.02 2.80
N GLN A 222 -1.87 1.02 3.95
CA GLN A 222 -1.16 -0.16 4.45
C GLN A 222 -2.19 -1.24 4.79
N ILE A 223 -2.02 -2.41 4.18
CA ILE A 223 -2.90 -3.56 4.40
C ILE A 223 -2.19 -4.70 5.10
N TRP A 224 -0.86 -4.78 5.15
CA TRP A 224 -0.14 -5.89 5.78
C TRP A 224 1.26 -5.51 6.21
N GLU A 225 1.88 -6.30 7.09
CA GLU A 225 3.23 -6.10 7.61
C GLU A 225 3.90 -7.43 7.93
N PHE A 226 5.17 -7.58 7.58
CA PHE A 226 5.94 -8.79 7.89
C PHE A 226 7.43 -8.49 8.04
N GLN A 227 8.16 -9.36 8.74
CA GLN A 227 9.60 -9.26 8.96
C GLN A 227 10.35 -10.34 8.16
N THR A 228 11.39 -9.96 7.43
CA THR A 228 12.28 -10.94 6.79
C THR A 228 13.41 -11.39 7.72
N ALA A 229 13.79 -12.67 7.61
CA ALA A 229 14.94 -13.24 8.30
C ALA A 229 16.26 -12.97 7.54
N ALA A 230 17.39 -13.48 8.07
CA ALA A 230 18.68 -13.41 7.39
C ALA A 230 18.71 -14.26 6.10
N THR A 231 18.15 -15.47 6.19
CA THR A 231 17.87 -16.34 5.04
C THR A 231 16.38 -16.26 4.76
N ILE A 232 16.01 -15.77 3.59
CA ILE A 232 14.62 -15.49 3.24
C ILE A 232 14.04 -16.68 2.48
N GLU A 233 12.98 -17.27 3.00
CA GLU A 233 12.11 -18.19 2.28
C GLU A 233 11.01 -17.42 1.53
N MET A 234 10.26 -18.10 0.66
CA MET A 234 9.11 -17.49 0.00
C MET A 234 8.06 -17.07 1.02
N ILE A 235 7.63 -15.80 0.97
CA ILE A 235 6.62 -15.26 1.87
C ILE A 235 5.26 -15.33 1.19
N HIS A 236 4.27 -15.91 1.86
CA HIS A 236 2.93 -16.04 1.31
C HIS A 236 2.01 -14.98 1.92
N MET A 237 1.51 -14.09 1.06
CA MET A 237 0.48 -13.12 1.41
C MET A 237 -0.88 -13.71 1.06
N ASN A 238 -1.74 -13.91 2.07
CA ASN A 238 -3.08 -14.47 1.92
C ASN A 238 -4.08 -13.63 2.71
N LEU A 239 -4.66 -12.63 2.06
CA LEU A 239 -5.54 -11.66 2.70
C LEU A 239 -6.92 -11.68 2.05
N GLN A 240 -7.97 -11.48 2.84
CA GLN A 240 -9.32 -11.19 2.36
C GLN A 240 -9.71 -9.79 2.80
N LEU A 241 -10.26 -9.00 1.89
CA LEU A 241 -10.78 -7.67 2.17
C LEU A 241 -12.31 -7.68 2.03
N THR A 242 -13.01 -7.31 3.10
CA THR A 242 -14.48 -7.32 3.17
C THR A 242 -14.97 -5.95 3.63
N PRO A 243 -15.84 -5.26 2.86
CA PRO A 243 -16.38 -3.97 3.27
C PRO A 243 -17.39 -4.14 4.41
N CYS A 244 -17.22 -3.40 5.50
CA CYS A 244 -18.18 -3.40 6.60
C CYS A 244 -19.35 -2.46 6.28
N GLY A 245 -20.58 -2.94 6.41
CA GLY A 245 -21.79 -2.13 6.20
C GLY A 245 -22.14 -1.84 4.73
N ALA A 246 -21.41 -2.41 3.77
CA ALA A 246 -21.78 -2.41 2.36
C ALA A 246 -21.78 -3.83 1.80
N THR A 247 -22.60 -4.08 0.78
CA THR A 247 -22.73 -5.42 0.18
C THR A 247 -21.64 -5.73 -0.84
N ARG A 248 -20.94 -4.71 -1.36
CA ARG A 248 -19.84 -4.82 -2.32
C ARG A 248 -19.02 -3.55 -2.47
N PHE A 249 -17.79 -3.71 -2.95
CA PHE A 249 -17.01 -2.62 -3.52
C PHE A 249 -17.63 -2.20 -4.86
N VAL A 250 -17.74 -0.89 -5.10
CA VAL A 250 -18.29 -0.35 -6.35
C VAL A 250 -17.41 0.79 -6.84
N GLY A 251 -16.87 0.67 -8.05
CA GLY A 251 -15.99 1.70 -8.65
C GLY A 251 -14.59 1.78 -8.03
N LEU A 252 -14.18 0.76 -7.28
CA LEU A 252 -12.84 0.66 -6.74
C LEU A 252 -11.91 0.15 -7.84
N VAL A 253 -10.99 0.98 -8.30
CA VAL A 253 -9.98 0.65 -9.30
C VAL A 253 -8.67 0.41 -8.58
N ILE A 254 -8.13 -0.80 -8.69
CA ILE A 254 -6.89 -1.19 -8.02
C ILE A 254 -5.78 -1.27 -9.05
N GLN A 255 -4.71 -0.52 -8.80
CA GLN A 255 -3.50 -0.60 -9.61
C GLN A 255 -2.68 -1.83 -9.23
N GLY A 256 -2.55 -2.09 -7.93
CA GLY A 256 -1.75 -3.19 -7.43
C GLY A 256 -1.38 -3.05 -5.95
N PHE A 257 -0.39 -3.85 -5.56
CA PHE A 257 0.05 -4.01 -4.18
C PHE A 257 1.53 -3.74 -4.07
N GLU A 258 1.90 -2.67 -3.37
CA GLU A 258 3.28 -2.24 -3.22
C GLU A 258 3.87 -2.75 -1.91
N VAL A 259 4.91 -3.57 -2.01
CA VAL A 259 5.69 -4.10 -0.90
C VAL A 259 6.96 -3.26 -0.77
N ARG A 260 7.08 -2.53 0.35
CA ARG A 260 8.23 -1.66 0.61
C ARG A 260 8.69 -1.70 2.08
N PRO A 261 9.98 -1.47 2.35
CA PRO A 261 10.51 -1.37 3.71
C PRO A 261 9.86 -0.24 4.53
N ILE A 262 9.77 -0.41 5.86
CA ILE A 262 9.30 0.63 6.81
C ILE A 262 10.32 0.92 7.90
#